data_AF-A0A0G1GX99-F1
#
_entry.id   AF-A0A0G1GX99-F1
#
_cell.length_a   1.000
_cell.length_b   1.000
_cell.length_c   1.000
_cell.angle_alpha   90.00
_cell.angle_beta   90.00
_cell.angle_gamma   90.00
#
_symmetry.space_group_name_H-M   'P 1'
#
loop_
_entity.id
_entity.type
_entity.pdbx_description
1 polymer ?
#
loop_
_entity_poly.entity_id
_entity_poly.type
_entity_poly.pdbx_seq_one_letter_code
_entity_poly.pdbx_strand_id
1 'polypeptide(L)'
;MEDDLKAIHRNLEKLQKEADEKEALENRKKVLALIRLITNTVNTMAPGKIEAIRYGSETNPRVTDYPVVKITAVVSKTYLEICTWTINSSGQTEPPTLTVADITKTVVEGLEKIRFR
;
A
#
# COMPACT_ATOMS: atom_id res chain seq x y z
N MET A 1 -40.99 -23.92 7.91
CA MET A 1 -41.01 -22.46 8.12
C MET A 1 -39.81 -21.96 8.92
N GLU A 2 -39.59 -22.36 10.18
CA GLU A 2 -38.36 -21.97 10.91
C GLU A 2 -37.07 -22.53 10.29
N ASP A 3 -37.11 -23.77 9.79
CA ASP A 3 -35.95 -24.39 9.14
C ASP A 3 -35.61 -23.75 7.79
N ASP A 4 -36.62 -23.29 7.05
CA ASP A 4 -36.45 -22.57 5.78
C ASP A 4 -35.82 -21.19 6.00
N LEU A 5 -36.24 -20.48 7.04
CA LEU A 5 -35.65 -19.19 7.43
C LEU A 5 -34.19 -19.34 7.88
N LYS A 6 -33.86 -20.40 8.63
CA LYS A 6 -32.47 -20.72 9.00
C LYS A 6 -31.62 -21.06 7.77
N ALA A 7 -32.17 -21.78 6.79
CA ALA A 7 -31.48 -22.12 5.56
C ALA A 7 -31.21 -20.86 4.70
N ILE A 8 -32.19 -19.97 4.58
CA ILE A 8 -32.04 -18.68 3.89
C ILE A 8 -30.97 -17.82 4.58
N HIS A 9 -31.00 -17.73 5.91
CA HIS A 9 -30.01 -16.96 6.66
C HIS A 9 -28.57 -17.46 6.42
N ARG A 10 -28.35 -18.77 6.51
CA ARG A 10 -27.03 -19.38 6.22
C ARG A 10 -26.56 -19.12 4.79
N ASN A 11 -27.49 -19.15 3.83
CA ASN A 11 -27.16 -18.84 2.44
C ASN A 11 -26.75 -17.37 2.26
N LEU A 12 -27.43 -16.45 2.94
CA LEU A 12 -27.07 -15.03 2.92
C LEU A 12 -25.71 -14.76 3.58
N GLU A 13 -25.42 -15.37 4.72
CA GLU A 13 -24.11 -15.29 5.37
C GLU A 13 -22.99 -15.81 4.46
N LYS A 14 -23.25 -16.91 3.74
CA LYS A 14 -22.30 -17.46 2.77
C LYS A 14 -22.06 -16.51 1.61
N LEU A 15 -23.11 -15.94 1.02
CA LEU A 15 -22.99 -14.97 -0.07
C LEU A 15 -22.27 -13.70 0.37
N GLN A 16 -22.54 -13.22 1.58
CA GLN A 16 -21.83 -12.07 2.14
C GLN A 16 -20.33 -12.38 2.29
N LYS A 17 -19.99 -13.52 2.87
CA LYS A 17 -18.60 -13.95 3.02
C LYS A 17 -17.87 -14.06 1.67
N GLU A 18 -18.53 -14.63 0.66
CA GLU A 18 -17.96 -14.73 -0.70
C GLU A 18 -17.72 -13.36 -1.34
N ALA A 19 -18.63 -12.40 -1.12
CA ALA A 19 -18.48 -11.03 -1.59
C ALA A 19 -17.29 -10.33 -0.90
N ASP A 20 -17.19 -10.44 0.42
CA ASP A 20 -16.11 -9.85 1.22
C ASP A 20 -14.73 -10.42 0.82
N GLU A 21 -14.64 -11.74 0.59
CA GLU A 21 -13.40 -12.39 0.14
C GLU A 21 -12.98 -11.90 -1.25
N LYS A 22 -13.94 -11.69 -2.16
CA LYS A 22 -13.67 -11.16 -3.50
C LYS A 22 -13.19 -9.71 -3.44
N GLU A 23 -13.86 -8.87 -2.65
CA GLU A 23 -13.47 -7.47 -2.46
C GLU A 23 -12.06 -7.37 -1.86
N ALA A 24 -11.77 -8.17 -0.83
CA ALA A 24 -10.45 -8.20 -0.21
C ALA A 24 -9.34 -8.58 -1.20
N LEU A 25 -9.62 -9.52 -2.11
CA LEU A 25 -8.68 -9.91 -3.17
C LEU A 25 -8.45 -8.78 -4.19
N GLU A 26 -9.50 -8.06 -4.59
CA GLU A 26 -9.41 -6.91 -5.49
C GLU A 26 -8.63 -5.76 -4.86
N ASN A 27 -8.93 -5.44 -3.60
CA ASN A 27 -8.20 -4.45 -2.82
C ASN A 27 -6.72 -4.82 -2.67
N ARG A 28 -6.41 -6.09 -2.41
CA ARG A 28 -5.02 -6.57 -2.37
C ARG A 28 -4.29 -6.34 -3.68
N LYS A 29 -4.92 -6.60 -4.83
CA LYS A 29 -4.33 -6.31 -6.15
C LYS A 29 -4.06 -4.82 -6.34
N LYS A 30 -5.00 -3.96 -5.95
CA LYS A 30 -4.83 -2.49 -5.99
C LYS A 30 -3.68 -2.03 -5.08
N VAL A 31 -3.56 -2.57 -3.87
CA VAL A 31 -2.45 -2.26 -2.95
C VAL A 31 -1.10 -2.62 -3.55
N LEU A 32 -0.97 -3.82 -4.13
CA LEU A 32 0.26 -4.25 -4.77
C LEU A 32 0.65 -3.35 -5.95
N ALA A 33 -0.35 -2.92 -6.74
CA ALA A 33 -0.14 -1.97 -7.83
C ALA A 33 0.33 -0.61 -7.29
N LEU A 34 -0.26 -0.12 -6.20
CA LEU A 34 0.13 1.13 -5.55
C LEU A 34 1.57 1.10 -5.01
N ILE A 35 1.96 0.02 -4.32
CA ILE A 35 3.34 -0.18 -3.84
C ILE A 35 4.33 -0.08 -5.00
N ARG A 36 4.02 -0.74 -6.12
CA ARG A 36 4.85 -0.70 -7.34
C ARG A 36 4.88 0.70 -7.95
N LEU A 37 3.74 1.39 -8.01
CA LEU A 37 3.63 2.74 -8.55
C LEU A 37 4.55 3.70 -7.78
N ILE A 38 4.44 3.73 -6.45
CA ILE A 38 5.27 4.59 -5.59
C ILE A 38 6.76 4.26 -5.79
N THR A 39 7.12 2.99 -5.69
CA THR A 39 8.53 2.55 -5.82
C THR A 39 9.11 2.97 -7.18
N ASN A 40 8.38 2.72 -8.26
CA ASN A 40 8.82 3.03 -9.62
C ASN A 40 8.89 4.54 -9.87
N THR A 41 7.89 5.31 -9.43
CA THR A 41 7.88 6.76 -9.57
C THR A 41 9.07 7.38 -8.86
N VAL A 42 9.33 7.02 -7.60
CA VAL A 42 10.47 7.55 -6.84
C VAL A 42 11.81 7.22 -7.51
N ASN A 43 12.02 5.96 -7.90
CA ASN A 43 13.27 5.52 -8.54
C ASN A 43 13.48 6.14 -9.94
N THR A 44 12.41 6.52 -10.63
CA THR A 44 12.48 7.11 -11.98
C THR A 44 12.60 8.63 -11.94
N MET A 45 12.10 9.29 -10.89
CA MET A 45 12.03 10.76 -10.80
C MET A 45 13.41 11.43 -10.86
N ALA A 46 14.41 10.86 -10.16
CA ALA A 46 15.78 11.36 -10.18
C ALA A 46 16.79 10.21 -10.02
N PRO A 47 17.05 9.45 -11.09
CA PRO A 47 17.87 8.23 -11.03
C PRO A 47 19.28 8.51 -10.46
N GLY A 48 19.70 7.70 -9.50
CA GLY A 48 21.00 7.82 -8.82
C GLY A 48 21.12 8.98 -7.81
N LYS A 49 20.06 9.78 -7.64
CA LYS A 49 19.99 10.83 -6.62
C LYS A 49 18.99 10.52 -5.51
N ILE A 50 17.87 9.90 -5.90
CA ILE A 50 16.81 9.50 -4.99
C ILE A 50 16.51 8.03 -5.24
N GLU A 51 16.27 7.29 -4.16
CA GLU A 51 15.86 5.89 -4.23
C GLU A 51 14.72 5.59 -3.25
N ALA A 52 13.89 4.61 -3.59
CA ALA A 52 12.86 4.06 -2.73
C ALA A 52 13.39 2.81 -2.00
N ILE A 53 13.45 2.88 -0.68
CA ILE A 53 13.76 1.73 0.17
C ILE A 53 12.46 1.14 0.69
N ARG A 54 12.32 -0.18 0.59
CA ARG A 54 11.15 -0.92 1.07
C ARG A 54 11.47 -1.67 2.36
N TYR A 55 10.58 -1.56 3.33
CA TYR A 55 10.58 -2.34 4.57
C TYR A 55 9.25 -3.07 4.75
N GLY A 56 9.28 -4.16 5.53
CA GLY A 56 8.12 -5.03 5.74
C GLY A 56 7.87 -6.00 4.60
N SER A 57 6.68 -6.61 4.58
CA SER A 57 6.30 -7.56 3.53
C SER A 57 4.80 -7.54 3.27
N GLU A 58 4.46 -7.64 1.98
CA GLU A 58 3.11 -7.81 1.47
C GLU A 58 2.65 -9.27 1.35
N THR A 59 3.58 -10.23 1.48
CA THR A 59 3.33 -11.65 1.20
C THR A 59 3.85 -12.61 2.26
N ASN A 60 4.80 -12.20 3.11
CA ASN A 60 5.44 -13.09 4.08
C ASN A 60 5.07 -12.72 5.54
N PRO A 61 4.21 -13.51 6.21
CA PRO A 61 3.81 -13.26 7.60
C PRO A 61 4.93 -13.44 8.63
N ARG A 62 6.09 -13.96 8.23
CA ARG A 62 7.26 -14.11 9.11
C ARG A 62 8.16 -12.87 9.10
N VAL A 63 7.93 -11.92 8.20
CA VAL A 63 8.69 -10.66 8.15
C VAL A 63 8.05 -9.66 9.11
N THR A 64 8.87 -8.96 9.89
CA THR A 64 8.44 -7.88 10.78
C THR A 64 7.57 -6.87 10.02
N ASP A 65 6.55 -6.36 10.70
CA ASP A 65 5.52 -5.45 10.16
C ASP A 65 4.52 -6.06 9.17
N TYR A 66 4.56 -7.34 8.79
CA TYR A 66 3.50 -7.93 7.92
C TYR A 66 2.08 -7.72 8.51
N PRO A 67 1.06 -7.36 7.70
CA PRO A 67 1.08 -7.15 6.24
C PRO A 67 1.34 -5.69 5.83
N VAL A 68 2.02 -4.91 6.66
CA VAL A 68 2.35 -3.52 6.39
C VAL A 68 3.66 -3.43 5.62
N VAL A 69 3.66 -2.60 4.58
CA VAL A 69 4.84 -2.22 3.80
C VAL A 69 5.10 -0.74 4.00
N LYS A 70 6.35 -0.41 4.32
CA LYS A 70 6.80 0.99 4.37
C LYS A 70 7.71 1.23 3.17
N ILE A 71 7.45 2.32 2.45
CA ILE A 71 8.27 2.78 1.33
C ILE A 71 8.84 4.13 1.73
N THR A 72 10.16 4.23 1.85
CA THR A 72 10.84 5.46 2.24
C THR A 72 11.64 5.99 1.05
N ALA A 73 11.32 7.19 0.59
CA ALA A 73 12.16 7.90 -0.36
C ALA A 73 13.35 8.53 0.38
N VAL A 74 14.57 8.28 -0.10
CA VAL A 74 15.79 8.81 0.49
C VAL A 74 16.69 9.44 -0.56
N VAL A 75 17.58 10.33 -0.11
CA VAL A 75 18.72 10.80 -0.93
C VAL A 75 19.77 9.69 -0.99
N SER A 76 20.04 9.14 -2.17
CA SER A 76 20.82 7.89 -2.33
C SER A 76 22.22 7.92 -1.72
N LYS A 77 22.88 9.09 -1.66
CA LYS A 77 24.25 9.20 -1.13
C LYS A 77 24.31 9.26 0.40
N THR A 78 23.28 9.83 1.03
CA THR A 78 23.29 10.15 2.46
C THR A 78 22.27 9.33 3.25
N TYR A 79 21.40 8.59 2.55
CA TYR A 79 20.24 7.90 3.12
C TYR A 79 19.34 8.83 3.94
N LEU A 80 19.39 10.14 3.65
CA LEU A 80 18.54 11.11 4.33
C LEU A 80 17.10 10.91 3.88
N GLU A 81 16.22 10.65 4.85
CA GLU A 81 14.79 10.45 4.61
C GLU A 81 14.12 11.72 4.10
N ILE A 82 13.42 11.58 2.98
CA ILE A 82 12.61 12.63 2.35
C ILE A 82 11.16 12.50 2.81
N CYS A 83 10.59 11.30 2.66
CA CYS A 83 9.23 10.97 3.07
C CYS A 83 9.05 9.44 3.15
N THR A 84 8.04 9.01 3.90
CA THR A 84 7.69 7.60 4.07
C THR A 84 6.19 7.38 3.84
N TRP A 85 5.85 6.40 2.99
CA TRP A 85 4.49 5.88 2.84
C TRP A 85 4.34 4.59 3.62
N THR A 86 3.27 4.48 4.42
CA THR A 86 2.92 3.25 5.14
C THR A 86 1.65 2.67 4.56
N ILE A 87 1.71 1.43 4.08
CA ILE A 87 0.64 0.81 3.30
C ILE A 87 0.30 -0.54 3.92
N ASN A 88 -0.96 -0.71 4.37
CA ASN A 88 -1.47 -2.00 4.82
C ASN A 88 -1.89 -2.84 3.60
N SER A 89 -1.26 -4.00 3.41
CA SER A 89 -1.52 -4.89 2.26
C SER A 89 -2.44 -6.08 2.55
N SER A 90 -3.16 -6.03 3.68
CA SER A 90 -4.16 -7.06 4.03
C SER A 90 -5.32 -7.17 3.03
N GLY A 91 -5.61 -6.11 2.28
CA GLY A 91 -6.77 -6.03 1.39
C GLY A 91 -8.10 -5.75 2.10
N GLN A 92 -8.10 -5.65 3.44
CA GLN A 92 -9.30 -5.38 4.25
C GLN A 92 -9.83 -3.96 4.08
N THR A 93 -9.01 -3.04 3.57
CA THR A 93 -9.35 -1.64 3.33
C THR A 93 -8.97 -1.28 1.91
N GLU A 94 -9.82 -0.51 1.23
CA GLU A 94 -9.48 0.04 -0.07
C GLU A 94 -8.22 0.93 0.04
N PRO A 95 -7.20 0.73 -0.81
CA PRO A 95 -6.02 1.59 -0.79
C PRO A 95 -6.35 3.01 -1.26
N PRO A 96 -5.59 4.02 -0.79
CA PRO A 96 -5.74 5.37 -1.31
C PRO A 96 -5.38 5.43 -2.80
N THR A 97 -6.13 6.24 -3.54
CA THR A 97 -5.82 6.52 -4.94
C THR A 97 -4.73 7.59 -5.01
N LEU A 98 -3.46 7.17 -5.16
CA LEU A 98 -2.35 8.08 -5.45
C LEU A 98 -2.00 8.05 -6.94
N THR A 99 -1.84 9.23 -7.51
CA THR A 99 -1.31 9.39 -8.88
C THR A 99 0.19 9.63 -8.88
N VAL A 100 0.82 9.54 -10.05
CA VAL A 100 2.24 9.92 -10.24
C VAL A 100 2.50 11.37 -9.80
N ALA A 101 1.55 12.27 -10.06
CA ALA A 101 1.66 13.68 -9.70
C ALA A 101 1.65 13.88 -8.18
N ASP A 102 0.80 13.15 -7.44
CA ASP A 102 0.73 13.22 -5.97
C ASP A 102 2.03 12.73 -5.31
N ILE A 103 2.58 11.62 -5.84
CA ILE A 103 3.82 11.03 -5.36
C ILE A 103 4.98 12.01 -5.61
N THR A 104 5.08 12.54 -6.84
CA THR A 104 6.11 13.52 -7.22
C THR A 104 6.04 14.76 -6.33
N LYS A 105 4.84 15.31 -6.14
CA LYS A 105 4.61 16.47 -5.27
C LYS A 105 5.08 16.21 -3.85
N THR A 106 4.72 15.06 -3.27
CA THR A 106 5.12 14.67 -1.91
C THR A 106 6.64 14.61 -1.77
N VAL A 107 7.36 14.05 -2.75
CA VAL A 107 8.82 13.99 -2.71
C VAL A 107 9.44 15.38 -2.83
N VAL A 108 8.94 16.23 -3.72
CA VAL A 108 9.43 17.62 -3.88
C VAL A 108 9.25 18.41 -2.58
N GLU A 109 8.07 18.34 -1.97
CA GLU A 109 7.80 19.00 -0.68
C GLU A 109 8.72 18.47 0.44
N GLY A 110 9.04 17.17 0.43
CA GLY A 110 10.00 16.58 1.37
C GLY A 110 11.43 17.11 1.15
N LEU A 111 11.87 17.22 -0.11
CA LEU A 111 13.19 17.75 -0.46
C LEU A 111 13.34 19.22 -0.08
N GLU A 112 12.29 20.03 -0.26
CA GLU A 112 12.30 21.42 0.17
C GLU A 112 12.53 21.53 1.67
N LYS A 113 11.84 20.72 2.48
CA LYS A 113 12.02 20.69 3.95
C LYS A 113 13.43 20.31 4.38
N ILE A 114 14.10 19.45 3.62
CA ILE A 114 15.51 19.09 3.86
C ILE A 114 16.43 20.28 3.57
N ARG A 115 16.22 20.99 2.46
CA ARG A 115 17.08 22.11 2.04
C ARG A 115 17.05 23.30 3.02
N PHE A 116 15.97 23.45 3.79
CA PHE A 116 15.83 24.49 4.81
C PHE A 116 16.32 24.07 6.21
N ARG A 117 16.89 22.87 6.37
CA ARG A 117 17.61 22.44 7.57
C ARG A 117 19.11 22.66 7.43
#